data_AF-A0A370TZF3-F1
#
_entry.id   AF-A0A370TZF3-F1
#
_cell.length_a   1.000
_cell.length_b   1.000
_cell.length_c   1.000
_cell.angle_alpha   90.00
_cell.angle_beta   90.00
_cell.angle_gamma   90.00
#
_symmetry.space_group_name_H-M   'P 1'
#
loop_
_entity.id
_entity.type
_entity.pdbx_description
1 polymer ?
#
loop_
_entity_poly.entity_id
_entity_poly.type
_entity_poly.pdbx_seq_one_letter_code
_entity_poly.pdbx_strand_id
1 'polypeptide(L)'
;MVLQSWSKANSNNSWGQNIQQSWVTSILAFGMISGLPPVVMWFSITLAHFDSDFSQTWATWHLERAKAFINHYLPRPSSKALNLYLAWVLFQAILYTFLPGYGTGQLTPAGNLLSYNINGLLAWQLTIALAICAMITGYIHPTIIAENWEGLLISANIYEYLLSAVTGFEELDEVFRP
;
A
#
# COMPACT_ATOMS: atom_id res chain seq x y z
N MET A 1 -13.04 4.10 46.86
CA MET A 1 -11.94 3.13 47.08
C MET A 1 -11.63 2.25 45.85
N VAL A 2 -12.27 2.45 44.68
CA VAL A 2 -12.05 1.63 43.46
C VAL A 2 -11.15 2.31 42.42
N LEU A 3 -10.90 3.62 42.52
CA LEU A 3 -10.08 4.37 41.55
C LEU A 3 -8.57 4.32 41.82
N GLN A 4 -8.14 4.02 43.06
CA GLN A 4 -6.72 3.94 43.40
C GLN A 4 -6.09 2.58 43.04
N SER A 5 -6.88 1.52 42.82
CA SER A 5 -6.36 0.20 42.43
C SER A 5 -5.95 0.14 40.96
N TRP A 6 -6.51 1.00 40.09
CA TRP A 6 -6.11 1.10 38.68
C TRP A 6 -4.78 1.84 38.47
N SER A 7 -4.42 2.76 39.37
CA SER A 7 -3.17 3.53 39.27
C SER A 7 -1.91 2.69 39.53
N LYS A 8 -2.01 1.61 40.33
CA LYS A 8 -0.86 0.79 40.71
C LYS A 8 -0.57 -0.38 39.77
N ALA A 9 -1.44 -0.67 38.81
CA ALA A 9 -1.28 -1.82 37.91
C ALA A 9 -0.39 -1.53 36.68
N ASN A 10 -0.06 -0.26 36.38
CA ASN A 10 0.56 0.15 35.11
C ASN A 10 2.00 0.70 35.20
N SER A 11 2.71 0.54 36.31
CA SER A 11 4.11 1.04 36.42
C SER A 11 5.14 0.19 35.64
N ASN A 12 4.72 -0.95 35.07
CA ASN A 12 5.56 -1.84 34.25
C ASN A 12 5.06 -1.92 32.80
N ASN A 13 4.64 -0.80 32.22
CA ASN A 13 4.17 -0.75 30.83
C ASN A 13 5.33 -0.85 29.83
N SER A 14 5.88 -2.05 29.63
CA SER A 14 6.84 -2.38 28.56
C SER A 14 6.16 -2.63 27.21
N TRP A 15 5.13 -1.84 26.89
CA TRP A 15 4.40 -2.00 25.64
C TRP A 15 5.34 -1.79 24.44
N GLY A 16 5.47 -2.81 23.58
CA GLY A 16 6.40 -2.81 22.45
C GLY A 16 7.88 -3.02 22.79
N GLN A 17 8.31 -2.74 24.02
CA GLN A 17 9.72 -2.80 24.43
C GLN A 17 10.26 -4.22 24.66
N ASN A 18 9.39 -5.24 24.69
CA ASN A 18 9.77 -6.63 24.96
C ASN A 18 9.63 -7.57 23.75
N ILE A 19 9.34 -7.06 22.55
CA ILE A 19 9.39 -7.89 21.35
C ILE A 19 10.85 -7.92 20.89
N GLN A 20 11.64 -8.84 21.44
CA GLN A 20 12.93 -9.19 20.85
C GLN A 20 12.65 -9.80 19.47
N GLN A 21 12.84 -9.00 18.43
CA GLN A 21 12.71 -9.48 17.06
C GLN A 21 13.77 -10.56 16.82
N SER A 22 13.29 -11.78 16.57
CA SER A 22 14.18 -12.86 16.16
C SER A 22 14.66 -12.59 14.72
N TRP A 23 15.89 -13.00 14.41
CA TRP A 23 16.44 -12.92 13.04
C TRP A 23 15.55 -13.68 12.03
N VAL A 24 14.84 -14.71 12.47
CA VAL A 24 13.86 -15.45 11.66
C VAL A 24 12.69 -14.56 11.26
N THR A 25 12.17 -13.77 12.20
CA THR A 25 11.08 -12.82 11.94
C THR A 25 11.50 -11.79 10.88
N SER A 26 12.74 -11.29 10.95
CA SER A 26 13.28 -10.36 9.97
C SER A 26 13.41 -10.97 8.57
N ILE A 27 13.90 -12.22 8.47
CA ILE A 27 13.98 -12.94 7.18
C ILE A 27 12.59 -13.17 6.58
N LEU A 28 11.62 -13.58 7.40
CA LEU A 28 10.25 -13.79 6.94
C LEU A 28 9.60 -12.49 6.47
N ALA A 29 9.75 -11.41 7.24
CA ALA A 29 9.22 -10.10 6.86
C ALA A 29 9.85 -9.60 5.55
N PHE A 30 11.17 -9.72 5.41
CA PHE A 30 11.86 -9.38 4.16
C PHE A 30 11.35 -10.24 3.00
N GLY A 31 11.24 -11.55 3.21
CA GLY A 31 10.74 -12.49 2.21
C GLY A 31 9.33 -12.15 1.74
N MET A 32 8.44 -11.69 2.64
CA MET A 32 7.09 -11.24 2.26
C MET A 32 7.15 -9.95 1.43
N ILE A 33 7.91 -8.94 1.88
CA ILE A 33 8.02 -7.65 1.19
C ILE A 33 8.64 -7.81 -0.21
N SER A 34 9.66 -8.67 -0.36
CA SER A 34 10.30 -8.91 -1.65
C SER A 34 9.53 -9.91 -2.53
N GLY A 35 8.82 -10.85 -1.92
CA GLY A 35 8.19 -11.98 -2.61
C GLY A 35 6.77 -11.70 -3.11
N LEU A 36 6.02 -10.81 -2.45
CA LEU A 36 4.64 -10.50 -2.84
C LEU A 36 4.54 -9.80 -4.21
N PRO A 37 5.35 -8.78 -4.54
CA PRO A 37 5.24 -8.14 -5.85
C PRO A 37 5.50 -9.06 -7.05
N PRO A 38 6.55 -9.92 -7.06
CA PRO A 38 6.73 -10.91 -8.11
C PRO A 38 5.54 -11.88 -8.23
N VAL A 39 4.92 -12.28 -7.12
CA VAL A 39 3.72 -13.13 -7.14
C VAL A 39 2.55 -12.40 -7.79
N VAL A 40 2.30 -11.14 -7.44
CA VAL A 40 1.23 -10.35 -8.08
C VAL A 40 1.51 -10.15 -9.57
N MET A 41 2.76 -9.90 -9.96
CA MET A 41 3.16 -9.82 -11.37
C MET A 41 2.92 -11.15 -12.09
N TRP A 42 3.22 -12.28 -11.46
CA TRP A 42 2.94 -13.61 -12.01
C TRP A 42 1.46 -13.80 -12.31
N PHE A 43 0.59 -13.50 -11.34
CA PHE A 43 -0.87 -13.54 -11.54
C PHE A 43 -1.31 -12.61 -12.67
N SER A 44 -0.77 -11.39 -12.74
CA SER A 44 -1.12 -10.43 -13.79
C SER A 44 -0.73 -10.94 -15.18
N ILE A 45 0.44 -11.58 -15.32
CA ILE A 45 0.92 -12.15 -16.58
C ILE A 45 0.04 -13.33 -17.01
N THR A 46 -0.26 -14.25 -16.08
CA THR A 46 -1.10 -15.42 -16.35
C THR A 46 -2.51 -15.01 -16.81
N LEU A 47 -3.09 -13.98 -16.17
CA LEU A 47 -4.40 -13.44 -16.56
C LEU A 47 -4.38 -12.72 -17.91
N ALA A 48 -3.30 -11.99 -18.21
CA ALA A 48 -3.22 -11.17 -19.43
C ALA A 48 -2.84 -11.97 -20.70
N HIS A 49 -2.05 -13.03 -20.56
CA HIS A 49 -1.41 -13.69 -21.70
C HIS A 49 -1.68 -15.20 -21.83
N PHE A 50 -2.15 -15.86 -20.77
CA PHE A 50 -2.26 -17.32 -20.71
C PHE A 50 -3.66 -17.82 -20.35
N ASP A 51 -4.71 -17.03 -20.60
CA ASP A 51 -6.11 -17.39 -20.33
C ASP A 51 -6.36 -17.94 -18.90
N SER A 52 -5.58 -17.45 -17.92
CA SER A 52 -5.60 -17.90 -16.52
C SER A 52 -5.02 -19.31 -16.25
N ASP A 53 -4.29 -19.91 -17.19
CA ASP A 53 -3.58 -21.18 -16.98
C ASP A 53 -2.17 -20.96 -16.38
N PHE A 54 -2.06 -21.26 -15.09
CA PHE A 54 -0.81 -21.20 -14.33
C PHE A 54 0.23 -22.22 -14.80
N SER A 55 -0.21 -23.40 -15.22
CA SER A 55 0.69 -24.48 -15.62
C SER A 55 1.35 -24.15 -16.96
N GLN A 56 0.60 -23.53 -17.87
CA GLN A 56 1.12 -23.05 -19.14
C GLN A 56 2.10 -21.89 -18.96
N THR A 57 1.80 -20.93 -18.07
CA THR A 57 2.70 -19.83 -17.74
C THR A 57 4.03 -20.37 -17.18
N TRP A 58 3.95 -21.33 -16.26
CA TRP A 58 5.11 -22.00 -15.67
C TRP A 58 5.94 -22.78 -16.70
N ALA A 59 5.30 -23.56 -17.55
CA ALA A 59 5.98 -24.28 -18.62
C ALA A 59 6.70 -23.31 -19.56
N THR A 60 6.06 -22.20 -19.92
CA THR A 60 6.64 -21.19 -20.82
C THR A 60 7.84 -20.49 -20.18
N TRP A 61 7.79 -20.16 -18.89
CA TRP A 61 8.93 -19.62 -18.13
C TRP A 61 10.16 -20.54 -18.15
N HIS A 62 9.95 -21.87 -18.10
CA HIS A 62 11.04 -22.85 -18.13
C HIS A 62 11.57 -23.14 -19.53
N LEU A 63 10.70 -23.11 -20.53
CA LEU A 63 11.04 -23.43 -21.92
C LEU A 63 11.68 -22.23 -22.63
N GLU A 64 11.20 -21.02 -22.36
CA GLU A 64 11.85 -19.80 -22.82
C GLU A 64 13.03 -19.45 -21.91
N ARG A 65 14.08 -18.83 -22.47
CA ARG A 65 15.13 -18.25 -21.62
C ARG A 65 14.50 -17.14 -20.77
N ALA A 66 14.79 -17.10 -19.47
CA ALA A 66 14.24 -16.10 -18.54
C ALA A 66 14.29 -14.64 -19.07
N LYS A 67 15.36 -14.25 -19.78
CA LYS A 67 15.47 -12.91 -20.40
C LYS A 67 14.43 -12.65 -21.50
N ALA A 68 14.11 -13.66 -22.30
CA ALA A 68 13.12 -13.55 -23.36
C ALA A 68 11.72 -13.40 -22.78
N PHE A 69 11.40 -14.22 -21.78
CA PHE A 69 10.12 -14.15 -21.06
C PHE A 69 9.93 -12.77 -20.41
N ILE A 70 10.94 -12.27 -19.71
CA ILE A 70 10.90 -10.94 -19.07
C ILE A 70 10.65 -9.84 -20.10
N ASN A 71 11.35 -9.87 -21.24
CA ASN A 71 11.21 -8.83 -22.25
C ASN A 71 9.83 -8.84 -22.95
N HIS A 72 9.21 -10.02 -23.04
CA HIS A 72 7.98 -10.22 -23.76
C HIS A 72 6.73 -10.04 -22.91
N TYR A 73 6.71 -10.58 -21.68
CA TYR A 73 5.51 -10.67 -20.85
C TYR A 73 5.53 -9.77 -19.61
N LEU A 74 6.70 -9.27 -19.16
CA LEU A 74 6.72 -8.46 -17.94
C LEU A 74 5.99 -7.12 -18.19
N PRO A 75 5.14 -6.68 -17.24
CA PRO A 75 4.47 -5.38 -17.33
C PRO A 75 5.45 -4.26 -17.68
N ARG A 76 5.02 -3.30 -18.50
CA ARG A 76 5.88 -2.19 -18.91
C ARG A 76 5.56 -0.89 -18.15
N PRO A 77 6.59 -0.15 -17.68
CA PRO A 77 6.35 1.15 -17.08
C PRO A 77 5.77 2.11 -18.13
N SER A 78 4.80 2.92 -17.71
CA SER A 78 4.14 3.91 -18.56
C SER A 78 4.08 5.25 -17.84
N SER A 79 4.61 6.30 -18.47
CA SER A 79 4.56 7.66 -17.91
C SER A 79 3.11 8.15 -17.75
N LYS A 80 2.20 7.73 -18.64
CA LYS A 80 0.77 8.03 -18.53
C LYS A 80 0.18 7.40 -17.27
N ALA A 81 0.50 6.12 -17.02
CA ALA A 81 0.02 5.41 -15.84
C ALA A 81 0.61 5.98 -14.55
N LEU A 82 1.89 6.35 -14.55
CA LEU A 82 2.54 6.99 -13.41
C LEU A 82 1.88 8.31 -13.05
N ASN A 83 1.65 9.19 -14.04
CA ASN A 83 0.98 10.47 -13.82
C ASN A 83 -0.45 10.27 -13.31
N LEU A 84 -1.18 9.30 -13.86
CA LEU A 84 -2.52 8.96 -13.40
C LEU A 84 -2.51 8.50 -11.94
N TYR A 85 -1.58 7.62 -11.58
CA TYR A 85 -1.43 7.12 -10.21
C TYR A 85 -1.06 8.23 -9.22
N LEU A 86 -0.09 9.09 -9.56
CA LEU A 86 0.31 10.20 -8.71
C LEU A 86 -0.81 11.22 -8.55
N ALA A 87 -1.51 11.58 -9.63
CA ALA A 87 -2.67 12.47 -9.56
C ALA A 87 -3.76 11.90 -8.64
N TRP A 88 -3.99 10.58 -8.72
CA TRP A 88 -4.93 9.88 -7.84
C TRP A 88 -4.51 9.91 -6.37
N VAL A 89 -3.24 9.59 -6.06
CA VAL A 89 -2.72 9.61 -4.68
C VAL A 89 -2.81 11.03 -4.09
N LEU A 90 -2.43 12.05 -4.86
CA LEU A 90 -2.55 13.45 -4.44
C LEU A 90 -4.02 13.85 -4.22
N PHE A 91 -4.92 13.42 -5.09
CA PHE A 91 -6.34 13.66 -4.92
C PHE A 91 -6.88 13.02 -3.63
N GLN A 92 -6.49 11.78 -3.33
CA GLN A 92 -6.88 11.12 -2.07
C GLN A 92 -6.28 11.82 -0.85
N ALA A 93 -5.03 12.29 -0.93
CA ALA A 93 -4.40 13.08 0.14
C ALA A 93 -5.15 14.40 0.40
N ILE A 94 -5.54 15.12 -0.67
CA ILE A 94 -6.35 16.34 -0.57
C ILE A 94 -7.68 16.05 0.13
N LEU A 95 -8.40 14.99 -0.29
CA LEU A 95 -9.65 14.62 0.38
C LEU A 95 -9.43 14.31 1.86
N TYR A 96 -8.40 13.53 2.19
CA TYR A 96 -8.09 13.20 3.58
C TYR A 96 -7.78 14.45 4.44
N THR A 97 -7.04 15.43 3.89
CA THR A 97 -6.67 16.64 4.63
C THR A 97 -7.83 17.62 4.80
N PHE A 98 -8.61 17.85 3.75
CA PHE A 98 -9.59 18.95 3.74
C PHE A 98 -11.00 18.52 4.16
N LEU A 99 -11.31 17.23 4.14
CA LEU A 99 -12.63 16.78 4.56
C LEU A 99 -12.77 16.73 6.09
N PRO A 100 -13.91 17.18 6.63
CA PRO A 100 -14.18 17.10 8.04
C PRO A 100 -14.35 15.64 8.47
N GLY A 101 -13.81 15.31 9.63
CA GLY A 101 -13.99 14.03 10.27
C GLY A 101 -13.48 14.09 11.70
N TYR A 102 -14.00 13.19 12.54
CA TYR A 102 -13.63 13.11 13.94
C TYR A 102 -13.66 11.66 14.37
N GLY A 103 -12.60 11.24 15.07
CA GLY A 103 -12.49 9.94 15.67
C GLY A 103 -11.43 9.93 16.76
N THR A 104 -11.52 8.94 17.64
CA THR A 104 -10.52 8.69 18.67
C THR A 104 -10.03 7.27 18.53
N GLY A 105 -8.71 7.08 18.65
CA GLY A 105 -8.09 5.78 18.75
C GLY A 105 -8.44 5.07 20.05
N GLN A 106 -7.88 3.88 20.22
CA GLN A 106 -7.96 3.18 21.49
C GLN A 106 -7.10 3.88 22.55
N LEU A 107 -7.57 3.88 23.79
CA LEU A 107 -6.80 4.40 24.91
C LEU A 107 -5.56 3.52 25.09
N THR A 108 -4.38 4.10 24.96
CA THR A 108 -3.13 3.36 25.20
C THR A 108 -3.03 3.00 26.69
N PRO A 109 -2.34 1.91 27.07
CA PRO A 109 -2.07 1.60 28.48
C PRO A 109 -1.34 2.73 29.24
N ALA A 110 -0.64 3.61 28.49
CA ALA A 110 -0.02 4.84 29.00
C ALA A 110 -1.00 5.99 29.25
N GLY A 111 -2.29 5.81 28.98
CA GLY A 111 -3.34 6.81 29.17
C GLY A 111 -3.48 7.83 28.04
N ASN A 112 -2.70 7.71 26.96
CA ASN A 112 -2.81 8.59 25.80
C ASN A 112 -3.98 8.16 24.91
N LEU A 113 -4.86 9.10 24.58
CA LEU A 113 -5.95 8.92 23.62
C LEU A 113 -5.63 9.74 22.36
N LEU A 114 -5.37 9.04 21.25
CA LEU A 114 -5.00 9.70 20.01
C LEU A 114 -6.26 10.14 19.26
N SER A 115 -6.34 11.43 18.92
CA SER A 115 -7.42 11.94 18.06
C SER A 115 -7.02 11.79 16.59
N TYR A 116 -7.94 11.29 15.78
CA TYR A 116 -7.76 11.09 14.35
C TYR A 116 -8.86 11.80 13.58
N ASN A 117 -8.51 12.34 12.41
CA ASN A 117 -9.51 12.75 11.42
C ASN A 117 -9.96 11.50 10.63
N ILE A 118 -11.17 11.01 10.91
CA ILE A 118 -11.76 9.85 10.23
C ILE A 118 -12.85 10.35 9.28
N ASN A 119 -12.50 10.53 8.01
CA ASN A 119 -13.38 11.04 6.96
C ASN A 119 -13.52 10.08 5.76
N GLY A 120 -13.10 8.82 5.92
CA GLY A 120 -13.00 7.84 4.82
C GLY A 120 -14.30 7.60 4.06
N LEU A 121 -15.45 7.56 4.74
CA LEU A 121 -16.75 7.36 4.08
C LEU A 121 -17.12 8.56 3.19
N LEU A 122 -16.90 9.79 3.69
CA LEU A 122 -17.16 11.01 2.93
C LEU A 122 -16.21 11.13 1.74
N ALA A 123 -14.92 10.83 1.96
CA ALA A 123 -13.91 10.81 0.89
C ALA A 123 -14.26 9.81 -0.21
N TRP A 124 -14.72 8.61 0.17
CA TRP A 124 -15.15 7.59 -0.77
C TRP A 124 -16.38 8.03 -1.58
N GLN A 125 -17.41 8.58 -0.94
CA GLN A 125 -18.61 9.09 -1.64
C GLN A 125 -18.25 10.16 -2.66
N LEU A 126 -17.42 11.14 -2.27
CA LEU A 126 -16.98 12.21 -3.17
C LEU A 126 -16.14 11.68 -4.32
N THR A 127 -15.25 10.74 -4.05
CA THR A 127 -14.41 10.09 -5.06
C THR A 127 -15.27 9.41 -6.13
N ILE A 128 -16.26 8.60 -5.71
CA ILE A 128 -17.15 7.91 -6.65
C ILE A 128 -18.05 8.90 -7.41
N ALA A 129 -18.61 9.90 -6.73
CA ALA A 129 -19.45 10.92 -7.37
C ALA A 129 -18.66 11.69 -8.44
N LEU A 130 -17.45 12.14 -8.12
CA LEU A 130 -16.57 12.85 -9.05
C LEU A 130 -16.13 11.97 -10.22
N ALA A 131 -15.80 10.70 -9.97
CA ALA A 131 -15.45 9.75 -11.02
C ALA A 131 -16.61 9.53 -12.00
N ILE A 132 -17.84 9.31 -11.49
CA ILE A 132 -19.03 9.14 -12.31
C ILE A 132 -19.33 10.41 -13.12
N CYS A 133 -19.27 11.59 -12.49
CA CYS A 133 -19.45 12.86 -13.19
C CYS A 133 -18.42 13.05 -14.31
N ALA A 134 -17.14 12.75 -14.06
CA ALA A 134 -16.08 12.82 -15.06
C ALA A 134 -16.27 11.83 -16.22
N MET A 135 -16.84 10.65 -15.96
CA MET A 135 -17.18 9.67 -17.00
C MET A 135 -18.37 10.11 -17.85
N ILE A 136 -19.45 10.61 -17.23
CA ILE A 136 -20.66 11.06 -17.95
C ILE A 136 -20.36 12.28 -18.83
N THR A 137 -19.51 13.18 -18.35
CA THR A 137 -19.08 14.38 -19.10
C THR A 137 -18.01 14.09 -20.16
N GLY A 138 -17.48 12.86 -20.21
CA GLY A 138 -16.50 12.43 -21.20
C GLY A 138 -15.05 12.88 -20.91
N TYR A 139 -14.77 13.46 -19.74
CA TYR A 139 -13.40 13.82 -19.34
C TYR A 139 -12.52 12.59 -19.06
N ILE A 140 -13.13 11.50 -18.58
CA ILE A 140 -12.43 10.24 -18.28
C ILE A 140 -13.13 9.09 -18.99
N HIS A 141 -12.36 8.29 -19.74
CA HIS A 141 -12.86 7.05 -20.30
C HIS A 141 -12.96 5.97 -19.22
N PRO A 142 -14.09 5.22 -19.13
CA PRO A 142 -14.23 4.14 -18.15
C PRO A 142 -13.16 3.04 -18.26
N THR A 143 -12.56 2.88 -19.44
CA THR A 143 -11.51 1.89 -19.75
C THR A 143 -10.11 2.32 -19.31
N ILE A 144 -9.93 3.54 -18.80
CA ILE A 144 -8.61 4.12 -18.51
C ILE A 144 -7.74 3.25 -17.59
N ILE A 145 -8.36 2.58 -16.61
CA ILE A 145 -7.65 1.69 -15.68
C ILE A 145 -7.18 0.42 -16.41
N ALA A 146 -8.07 -0.22 -17.17
CA ALA A 146 -7.76 -1.44 -17.90
C ALA A 146 -6.66 -1.21 -18.96
N GLU A 147 -6.74 -0.10 -19.68
CA GLU A 147 -5.74 0.29 -20.69
C GLU A 147 -4.35 0.57 -20.11
N ASN A 148 -4.27 0.94 -18.83
CA ASN A 148 -3.01 1.32 -18.18
C ASN A 148 -2.63 0.37 -17.04
N TRP A 149 -3.27 -0.80 -16.94
CA TRP A 149 -3.16 -1.71 -15.80
C TRP A 149 -1.72 -2.10 -15.48
N GLU A 150 -0.95 -2.52 -16.50
CA GLU A 150 0.47 -2.88 -16.35
C GLU A 150 1.31 -1.73 -15.78
N GLY A 151 1.13 -0.53 -16.33
CA GLY A 151 1.84 0.65 -15.87
C GLY A 151 1.43 1.09 -14.47
N LEU A 152 0.15 0.94 -14.12
CA LEU A 152 -0.38 1.23 -12.78
C LEU A 152 0.21 0.28 -11.74
N LEU A 153 0.30 -1.02 -12.08
CA LEU A 153 0.89 -2.03 -11.20
C LEU A 153 2.35 -1.68 -10.88
N ILE A 154 3.14 -1.31 -11.90
CA ILE A 154 4.53 -0.89 -11.68
C ILE A 154 4.60 0.41 -10.87
N SER A 155 3.77 1.39 -11.20
CA SER A 155 3.77 2.68 -10.52
C SER A 155 3.44 2.54 -9.03
N ALA A 156 2.48 1.69 -8.68
CA ALA A 156 2.11 1.39 -7.31
C ALA A 156 3.27 0.73 -6.54
N ASN A 157 3.92 -0.29 -7.11
CA ASN A 157 5.05 -0.95 -6.47
C ASN A 157 6.23 0.01 -6.25
N ILE A 158 6.57 0.82 -7.24
CA ILE A 158 7.63 1.84 -7.09
C ILE A 158 7.27 2.82 -5.97
N TYR A 159 6.03 3.31 -5.96
CA TYR A 159 5.56 4.23 -4.92
C TYR A 159 5.64 3.62 -3.52
N GLU A 160 5.21 2.38 -3.34
CA GLU A 160 5.24 1.68 -2.05
C GLU A 160 6.66 1.45 -1.52
N TYR A 161 7.59 1.07 -2.40
CA TYR A 161 9.01 0.93 -2.02
C TYR A 161 9.64 2.27 -1.66
N LEU A 162 9.34 3.34 -2.42
CA LEU A 162 9.82 4.68 -2.11
C LEU A 162 9.25 5.19 -0.79
N LEU A 163 7.94 5.01 -0.57
CA LEU A 163 7.28 5.42 0.67
C LEU A 163 7.90 4.70 1.88
N SER A 164 8.07 3.38 1.77
CA SER A 164 8.68 2.56 2.83
C SER A 164 10.13 2.96 3.13
N ALA A 165 10.90 3.34 2.10
CA ALA A 165 12.25 3.86 2.29
C ALA A 165 12.23 5.20 3.03
N VAL A 166 11.39 6.16 2.60
CA VAL A 166 11.28 7.49 3.22
C VAL A 166 10.88 7.38 4.69
N THR A 167 9.87 6.59 5.02
CA THR A 167 9.45 6.39 6.42
C THR A 167 10.54 5.73 7.25
N GLY A 168 11.27 4.76 6.68
CA GLY A 168 12.39 4.12 7.36
C GLY A 168 13.56 5.09 7.61
N PHE A 169 13.83 6.02 6.70
CA PHE A 169 14.83 7.07 6.92
C PHE A 169 14.40 8.05 8.03
N GLU A 170 13.13 8.46 8.05
CA GLU A 170 12.61 9.36 9.08
C GLU A 170 12.69 8.75 10.49
N GLU A 171 12.37 7.45 10.62
CA GLU A 171 12.53 6.72 11.88
C GLU A 171 13.99 6.65 12.35
N LEU A 172 14.93 6.41 11.44
CA LEU A 172 16.36 6.41 11.79
C LEU A 172 16.81 7.80 12.25
N ASP A 173 16.37 8.86 11.57
CA ASP A 173 16.70 10.23 11.95
C ASP A 173 16.13 10.62 13.33
N GLU A 174 14.96 10.11 13.72
CA GLU A 174 14.42 10.31 15.08
C GLU A 174 15.25 9.58 16.14
N VAL A 175 15.72 8.36 15.86
CA VAL A 175 16.53 7.56 16.80
C VAL A 175 17.91 8.17 17.03
N PHE A 176 18.51 8.78 15.99
CA PHE A 176 19.85 9.36 16.07
C PHE A 176 19.88 10.87 16.35
N ARG A 177 18.72 11.52 16.58
CA ARG A 177 18.66 12.92 16.99
C ARG A 177 19.14 13.05 18.45
N PRO A 178 20.14 13.89 18.76
CA PRO A 178 20.70 14.05 20.10
C PRO A 178 19.74 14.72 21.10
#